data_AF-A0A0S8DS54-F1
#
_entry.id   AF-A0A0S8DS54-F1
#
_cell.length_a   1.000
_cell.length_b   1.000
_cell.length_c   1.000
_cell.angle_alpha   90.00
_cell.angle_beta   90.00
_cell.angle_gamma   90.00
#
_symmetry.space_group_name_H-M   'P 1'
#
loop_
_entity.id
_entity.type
_entity.pdbx_description
1 polymer ?
#
loop_
_entity_poly.entity_id
_entity_poly.type
_entity_poly.pdbx_seq_one_letter_code
_entity_poly.pdbx_strand_id
1 'polypeptide(L)' 'MLIKVNCNLCGGNNFKVLRSVNISPLGGKSELVKCNECGLVYINPRYDEEEEKRFYASEYFENG' A
#
# COMPACT_ATOMS: atom_id res chain seq x y z
N MET A 1 1.14 10.96 -3.24
CA MET A 1 -0.30 10.73 -3.20
C MET A 1 -0.58 9.22 -3.12
N LEU A 2 -1.78 8.80 -2.69
CA LEU A 2 -2.18 7.39 -2.79
C LEU A 2 -2.56 7.02 -4.23
N ILE A 3 -1.98 5.93 -4.74
CA ILE A 3 -2.17 5.41 -6.08
C ILE A 3 -2.72 3.97 -6.05
N LYS A 4 -3.69 3.69 -6.91
CA LYS A 4 -4.15 2.32 -7.16
C LYS A 4 -3.17 1.63 -8.09
N VAL A 5 -2.76 0.42 -7.74
CA VAL A 5 -1.82 -0.38 -8.53
C VAL A 5 -2.39 -1.75 -8.85
N ASN A 6 -1.91 -2.33 -9.94
CA ASN A 6 -2.16 -3.72 -10.28
C ASN A 6 -1.42 -4.65 -9.31
N CYS A 7 -1.81 -5.92 -9.31
CA CYS A 7 -1.16 -6.95 -8.50
C CYS A 7 0.33 -7.03 -8.82
N ASN A 8 1.18 -6.87 -7.80
CA ASN A 8 2.64 -6.91 -7.94
C ASN A 8 3.19 -8.30 -8.35
N LEU A 9 2.35 -9.35 -8.31
CA LEU A 9 2.76 -10.71 -8.66
C LEU A 9 2.33 -11.10 -10.08
N CYS A 10 1.05 -10.96 -10.42
CA CYS A 10 0.52 -11.40 -11.72
C CYS A 10 0.14 -10.26 -12.67
N GLY A 11 0.20 -9.00 -12.24
CA GLY A 11 -0.23 -7.86 -13.05
C GLY A 11 -1.75 -7.67 -13.16
N GLY A 12 -2.55 -8.56 -12.56
CA GLY A 12 -4.01 -8.50 -12.54
C GLY A 12 -4.56 -7.24 -11.86
N ASN A 13 -5.72 -6.77 -12.30
CA ASN A 13 -6.37 -5.55 -11.77
C ASN A 13 -7.67 -5.85 -11.02
N ASN A 14 -8.04 -7.13 -10.88
CA ASN A 14 -9.23 -7.56 -10.16
C ASN A 14 -8.87 -8.03 -8.74
N PHE A 15 -9.45 -7.38 -7.74
CA PHE A 15 -9.20 -7.66 -6.33
C PHE A 15 -10.46 -7.41 -5.49
N LYS A 16 -10.52 -8.08 -4.33
CA LYS A 16 -11.56 -7.85 -3.31
C LYS A 16 -10.97 -7.17 -2.08
N VAL A 17 -11.72 -6.25 -1.50
CA VAL A 17 -11.39 -5.60 -0.22
C VAL A 17 -11.61 -6.59 0.92
N LEU A 18 -10.61 -6.73 1.80
CA LEU A 18 -10.72 -7.54 3.01
C LEU A 18 -11.02 -6.67 4.23
N ARG A 19 -10.31 -5.53 4.36
CA ARG A 19 -10.51 -4.55 5.45
C ARG A 19 -9.79 -3.24 5.14
N SER A 20 -10.27 -2.16 5.73
CA SER A 20 -9.53 -0.88 5.77
C SER A 20 -8.39 -0.95 6.79
N VAL A 21 -7.29 -0.26 6.50
CA VAL A 21 -6.07 -0.22 7.33
C VAL A 21 -5.46 1.17 7.34
N ASN A 22 -4.80 1.52 8.44
CA ASN A 22 -3.93 2.70 8.49
C ASN A 22 -2.54 2.29 8.03
N ILE A 23 -1.93 3.05 7.12
CA ILE A 23 -0.64 2.78 6.50
C ILE A 23 0.41 3.85 6.80
N SER A 24 0.07 4.84 7.63
CA SER A 24 1.01 5.84 8.13
C SER A 24 0.59 6.33 9.52
N PRO A 25 1.55 6.58 10.43
CA PRO A 25 1.29 7.24 11.71
C PRO A 25 0.67 8.64 11.55
N LEU A 26 0.92 9.29 10.42
CA LEU A 26 0.44 10.64 10.10
C LEU A 26 -0.96 10.66 9.44
N GLY A 27 -1.65 9.53 9.38
CA GLY A 27 -3.08 9.47 9.01
C GLY A 27 -3.41 8.94 7.61
N GLY A 28 -2.54 8.10 7.02
CA GLY A 28 -2.82 7.43 5.75
C GLY A 28 -3.80 6.26 5.91
N LYS A 29 -4.93 6.28 5.19
CA LYS A 29 -5.88 5.16 5.11
C LYS A 29 -5.78 4.44 3.77
N SER A 30 -5.80 3.11 3.82
CA SER A 30 -5.81 2.25 2.64
C SER A 30 -6.66 1.01 2.90
N GLU A 31 -6.61 0.06 1.98
CA GLU A 31 -7.32 -1.21 2.05
C GLU A 31 -6.34 -2.37 1.90
N LEU A 32 -6.52 -3.38 2.75
CA LEU A 32 -5.93 -4.69 2.53
C LEU A 32 -6.83 -5.42 1.53
N VAL A 33 -6.31 -5.72 0.35
CA VAL A 33 -7.05 -6.37 -0.74
C VAL A 33 -6.46 -7.74 -1.05
N LYS A 34 -7.26 -8.63 -1.63
CA LYS A 34 -6.81 -9.92 -2.18
C LYS A 34 -7.04 -9.95 -3.69
N CYS A 35 -5.99 -10.24 -4.45
CA CYS A 35 -6.10 -10.47 -5.89
C CYS A 35 -7.00 -11.67 -6.18
N ASN A 36 -7.97 -11.51 -7.08
CA ASN A 36 -8.88 -12.58 -7.45
C ASN A 36 -8.26 -13.57 -8.46
N GLU A 37 -7.14 -13.21 -9.09
CA GLU A 37 -6.46 -14.04 -10.09
C GLU A 37 -5.38 -14.94 -9.47
N CYS A 38 -4.45 -14.38 -8.69
CA CYS A 38 -3.34 -15.14 -8.09
C CYS A 38 -3.45 -15.34 -6.57
N GLY A 39 -4.41 -14.68 -5.91
CA GLY A 39 -4.60 -14.81 -4.47
C GLY A 39 -3.66 -13.98 -3.59
N LEU A 40 -2.73 -13.20 -4.16
CA LEU A 40 -1.85 -12.29 -3.40
C LEU A 40 -2.69 -11.33 -2.54
N VAL A 41 -2.31 -11.17 -1.27
CA VAL A 41 -2.86 -10.16 -0.37
C VAL A 41 -1.88 -8.99 -0.28
N TYR A 42 -2.36 -7.77 -0.52
CA TYR A 42 -1.52 -6.57 -0.59
C TYR A 42 -2.31 -5.30 -0.24
N ILE A 43 -1.59 -4.20 -0.02
CA ILE A 43 -2.17 -2.89 0.25
C ILE A 43 -2.49 -2.18 -1.06
N ASN A 44 -3.70 -1.66 -1.20
CA ASN A 44 -4.12 -0.89 -2.36
C ASN A 44 -5.28 0.04 -1.97
N PRO A 45 -5.26 1.35 -2.30
CA PRO A 45 -4.17 2.11 -2.92
C PRO A 45 -2.95 2.31 -1.99
N ARG A 46 -1.73 2.31 -2.54
CA ARG A 46 -0.49 2.53 -1.77
C ARG A 46 0.06 3.94 -2.01
N TYR A 47 1.00 4.39 -1.19
CA TYR A 47 1.72 5.64 -1.49
C TYR A 47 2.48 5.52 -2.81
N ASP A 48 2.58 6.64 -3.54
CA ASP A 48 3.58 6.73 -4.60
C ASP A 48 4.99 6.63 -4.04
N GLU A 49 5.94 6.35 -4.91
CA GLU A 49 7.32 6.08 -4.51
C GLU A 49 7.97 7.27 -3.78
N GLU A 50 7.59 8.51 -4.12
CA GLU A 50 8.12 9.70 -3.47
C GLU A 50 7.60 9.86 -2.04
N GLU A 51 6.29 9.68 -1.81
CA GLU A 51 5.72 9.68 -0.47
C GLU A 51 6.19 8.50 0.36
N GLU A 52 6.28 7.30 -0.23
CA GLU A 52 6.82 6.12 0.44
C GLU A 52 8.25 6.38 0.93
N LYS A 53 9.12 6.94 0.08
CA LYS A 53 10.48 7.34 0.47
C LYS A 53 10.49 8.38 1.59
N ARG A 54 9.58 9.36 1.57
CA ARG A 54 9.48 10.37 2.64
C ARG A 54 9.17 9.74 4.00
N PHE A 55 8.24 8.79 4.06
CA PHE A 55 7.90 8.10 5.32
C PHE A 55 9.04 7.23 5.84
N TYR A 56 9.68 6.45 4.96
CA TYR A 56 10.84 5.66 5.38
C TYR A 56 12.01 6.54 5.81
N ALA A 57 12.26 7.67 5.15
CA ALA A 57 13.29 8.61 5.56
C ALA A 57 13.00 9.21 6.93
N SER A 58 11.76 9.67 7.20
CA SER A 58 11.43 10.23 8.52
C SER A 58 11.62 9.24 9.66
N GLU A 59 11.25 7.96 9.48
CA GLU A 59 11.44 6.95 10.53
C GLU A 59 12.91 6.55 10.73
N TYR A 60 13.73 6.58 9.66
CA TYR A 60 15.15 6.25 9.73
C TYR A 60 15.99 7.35 10.39
N PHE A 61 15.65 8.62 10.16
CA PHE A 61 16.40 9.77 10.71
C PHE A 61 15.99 10.15 12.14
N GLU A 62 14.81 9.75 12.62
CA GLU A 62 14.38 10.01 14.00
C GLU A 62 14.91 8.99 15.03
N ASN A 63 15.52 7.89 14.58
CA ASN A 63 16.11 6.85 15.45
C ASN A 63 17.64 6.70 15.29
N GLY A 64 18.31 7.71 14.72
CA GLY A 64 19.77 7.78 14.56
C GLY A 64 20.47 8.51 15.69
#